data_AF-A0A7J8Z3L0-F1
#
_entry.id   AF-A0A7J8Z3L0-F1
#
_cell.length_a   1.000
_cell.length_b   1.000
_cell.length_c   1.000
_cell.angle_alpha   90.00
_cell.angle_beta   90.00
_cell.angle_gamma   90.00
#
_symmetry.space_group_name_H-M   'P 1'
#
loop_
_entity.id
_entity.type
_entity.pdbx_description
1 polymer ?
#
loop_
_entity_poly.entity_id
_entity_poly.type
_entity_poly.pdbx_seq_one_letter_code
_entity_poly.pdbx_strand_id
1 'polypeptide(L)'
;MALPRRRNLSYNRFRSLVKLISVISGVLLILFAFLSFLAPSPNESQHFHLRHHHNSFNAVVEDPVTSGDSVFHVPSSGGKLDRDIWSSRNAKFFYGCSNVSAKFAKAEAVSRPTRYLAIATSGGLNQQRTGITDAVVAARILNATLVVPKLDQKSFWKDASNFSEIFDVDWFISSLSKDVKIIKQLPKRGGKSWTPYTMRVPRKCSERCYQNRVLPVILKRHVSSYSLYF
;
A
#
# COMPACT_ATOMS: atom_id res chain seq x y z
N MET A 1 -38.51 -61.67 -53.93
CA MET A 1 -37.31 -60.92 -54.35
C MET A 1 -37.00 -59.84 -53.33
N ALA A 2 -35.72 -59.71 -52.93
CA ALA A 2 -35.07 -58.63 -52.15
C ALA A 2 -35.67 -58.31 -50.76
N LEU A 3 -34.94 -58.43 -49.64
CA LEU A 3 -33.77 -57.62 -49.28
C LEU A 3 -32.91 -58.30 -48.18
N PRO A 4 -31.65 -58.66 -48.44
CA PRO A 4 -30.70 -58.99 -47.38
C PRO A 4 -29.49 -58.04 -47.43
N ARG A 5 -29.59 -56.79 -46.91
CA ARG A 5 -28.38 -55.93 -46.79
C ARG A 5 -28.48 -54.67 -45.93
N ARG A 6 -29.29 -54.60 -44.87
CA ARG A 6 -29.35 -53.37 -44.03
C ARG A 6 -28.78 -53.44 -42.61
N ARG A 7 -28.59 -54.64 -42.02
CA ARG A 7 -28.15 -54.74 -40.61
C ARG A 7 -26.63 -54.65 -40.41
N ASN A 8 -25.82 -55.28 -41.27
CA ASN A 8 -24.34 -55.26 -41.13
C ASN A 8 -23.68 -53.90 -41.44
N LEU A 9 -24.27 -53.10 -42.35
CA LEU A 9 -23.78 -51.75 -42.65
C LEU A 9 -24.00 -50.78 -41.47
N SER A 10 -25.11 -50.94 -40.75
CA SER A 10 -25.42 -50.12 -39.56
C SER A 10 -24.45 -50.42 -38.42
N TYR A 11 -24.16 -51.70 -38.17
CA TYR A 11 -23.23 -52.13 -37.12
C TYR A 11 -21.79 -51.65 -37.39
N ASN A 12 -21.29 -51.79 -38.63
CA ASN A 12 -19.95 -51.30 -38.98
C ASN A 12 -19.86 -49.77 -38.99
N ARG A 13 -20.92 -49.06 -39.38
CA ARG A 13 -20.98 -47.59 -39.24
C ARG A 13 -21.00 -47.17 -37.78
N PHE A 14 -21.78 -47.84 -36.93
CA PHE A 14 -21.81 -47.56 -35.49
C PHE A 14 -20.45 -47.81 -34.83
N ARG A 15 -19.79 -48.93 -35.17
CA ARG A 15 -18.44 -49.24 -34.66
C ARG A 15 -17.38 -48.25 -35.17
N SER A 16 -17.51 -47.75 -36.40
CA SER A 16 -16.65 -46.69 -36.94
C SER A 16 -16.89 -45.35 -36.25
N LEU A 17 -18.16 -45.00 -35.99
CA LEU A 17 -18.55 -43.78 -35.26
C LEU A 17 -18.03 -43.81 -33.82
N VAL A 18 -18.12 -44.94 -33.11
CA VAL A 18 -17.60 -45.08 -31.75
C VAL A 18 -16.07 -44.89 -31.73
N LYS A 19 -15.35 -45.45 -32.69
CA LYS A 19 -13.90 -45.23 -32.84
C LYS A 19 -13.58 -43.76 -33.15
N LEU A 20 -14.34 -43.12 -34.02
CA LEU A 20 -14.16 -41.71 -34.36
C LEU A 20 -14.40 -40.80 -33.14
N ILE A 21 -15.47 -41.05 -32.38
CA ILE A 21 -15.77 -40.30 -31.15
C ILE A 21 -14.66 -40.50 -30.11
N SER A 22 -14.14 -41.72 -29.96
CA SER A 22 -13.04 -42.00 -29.03
C SER A 22 -11.76 -41.26 -29.42
N VAL A 23 -11.42 -41.22 -30.72
CA VAL A 23 -10.25 -40.47 -31.21
C VAL A 23 -10.43 -38.97 -31.00
N ILE A 24 -11.60 -38.41 -31.35
CA ILE A 24 -11.90 -36.99 -31.15
C ILE A 24 -11.84 -36.62 -29.66
N SER A 25 -12.40 -37.45 -28.79
CA SER A 25 -12.35 -37.26 -27.34
C SER A 25 -10.91 -37.29 -26.82
N GLY A 26 -10.08 -38.23 -27.29
CA GLY A 26 -8.66 -38.29 -26.93
C GLY A 26 -7.89 -37.04 -27.36
N VAL A 27 -8.11 -36.55 -28.58
CA VAL A 27 -7.49 -35.32 -29.09
C VAL A 27 -7.94 -34.10 -28.28
N LEU A 28 -9.22 -33.99 -27.94
CA LEU A 28 -9.75 -32.92 -27.10
C LEU A 28 -9.17 -32.94 -25.69
N LEU A 29 -8.98 -34.12 -25.08
CA LEU A 29 -8.35 -34.23 -23.77
C LEU A 29 -6.88 -33.82 -23.78
N ILE A 30 -6.13 -34.22 -24.81
CA ILE A 30 -4.74 -33.81 -24.99
C ILE A 30 -4.66 -32.29 -25.21
N LEU A 31 -5.52 -31.73 -26.06
CA LEU A 31 -5.60 -30.28 -26.28
C LEU A 31 -5.93 -29.55 -24.98
N PHE A 32 -6.89 -30.04 -24.19
CA PHE A 32 -7.24 -29.46 -22.91
C PHE A 32 -6.09 -29.51 -21.91
N ALA A 33 -5.34 -30.61 -21.87
CA ALA A 33 -4.14 -30.73 -21.03
C ALA A 33 -3.04 -29.74 -21.45
N PHE A 34 -2.79 -29.61 -22.76
CA PHE A 34 -1.84 -28.62 -23.29
C PHE A 34 -2.28 -27.20 -23.00
N LEU A 35 -3.55 -26.87 -23.22
CA LEU A 35 -4.12 -25.58 -22.88
C LEU A 35 -4.10 -25.32 -21.37
N SER A 36 -4.21 -26.34 -20.53
CA SER A 36 -4.07 -26.18 -19.07
C SER A 36 -2.63 -25.92 -18.64
N PHE A 37 -1.65 -26.47 -19.36
CA PHE A 37 -0.22 -26.21 -19.13
C PHE A 37 0.25 -24.85 -19.71
N LEU A 38 -0.34 -24.44 -20.83
CA LEU A 38 -0.04 -23.18 -21.52
C LEU A 38 -0.90 -22.01 -21.03
N ALA A 39 -2.05 -22.29 -20.44
CA ALA A 39 -2.87 -21.27 -19.81
C ALA A 39 -2.04 -20.67 -18.66
N PRO A 40 -1.79 -19.36 -18.67
CA PRO A 40 -1.31 -18.71 -17.46
C PRO A 40 -2.32 -19.05 -16.36
N SER A 41 -1.82 -19.36 -15.16
CA SER A 41 -2.68 -19.54 -13.99
C SER A 41 -3.72 -18.42 -14.01
N PRO A 42 -5.03 -18.70 -13.90
CA PRO A 42 -6.02 -17.64 -13.80
C PRO A 42 -5.56 -16.80 -12.62
N ASN A 43 -5.02 -15.62 -12.95
CA ASN A 43 -4.58 -14.69 -11.97
C ASN A 43 -5.86 -14.39 -11.21
N GLU A 44 -5.92 -14.82 -9.96
CA GLU A 44 -7.08 -14.76 -9.07
C GLU A 44 -7.40 -13.28 -8.81
N SER A 45 -7.92 -12.61 -9.83
CA SER A 45 -8.66 -11.38 -9.70
C SER A 45 -9.95 -11.78 -9.02
N GLN A 46 -10.01 -11.47 -7.73
CA GLN A 46 -11.04 -11.86 -6.74
C GLN A 46 -10.69 -13.16 -6.01
N HIS A 47 -9.89 -13.06 -4.95
CA HIS A 47 -10.35 -13.34 -3.59
C HIS A 47 -9.27 -12.92 -2.56
N PHE A 48 -9.44 -11.71 -2.01
CA PHE A 48 -8.85 -11.33 -0.72
C PHE A 48 -9.61 -12.05 0.43
N HIS A 49 -9.65 -13.39 0.38
CA HIS A 49 -10.10 -14.20 1.51
C HIS A 49 -8.93 -15.06 1.98
N LEU A 50 -8.26 -14.56 3.03
CA LEU A 50 -7.67 -15.34 4.12
C LEU A 50 -7.30 -16.78 3.77
N ARG A 51 -6.17 -16.97 3.06
CA ARG A 51 -5.48 -18.26 3.09
C ARG A 51 -4.48 -18.24 4.24
N HIS A 52 -4.97 -18.64 5.41
CA HIS A 52 -4.17 -19.02 6.56
C HIS A 52 -3.35 -20.26 6.16
N HIS A 53 -2.20 -20.05 5.53
CA HIS A 53 -1.24 -21.12 5.29
C HIS A 53 -0.43 -21.32 6.57
N HIS A 54 -0.81 -22.34 7.35
CA HIS A 54 0.10 -22.98 8.30
C HIS A 54 1.30 -23.51 7.51
N ASN A 55 2.41 -22.77 7.50
CA ASN A 55 3.71 -23.33 7.19
C ASN A 55 4.35 -23.76 8.51
N SER A 56 4.31 -25.07 8.73
CA SER A 56 5.12 -25.79 9.71
C SER A 56 6.59 -25.40 9.56
N PHE A 57 7.18 -24.86 10.63
CA PHE A 57 8.62 -24.77 10.79
C PHE A 57 8.99 -25.37 12.14
N ASN A 58 9.86 -26.38 12.08
CA ASN A 58 10.28 -27.22 13.18
C ASN A 58 10.92 -26.41 14.31
N ALA A 59 10.23 -26.32 15.44
CA ALA A 59 10.86 -26.08 16.72
C ALA A 59 10.51 -27.29 17.60
N VAL A 60 11.50 -28.13 17.85
CA VAL A 60 11.42 -29.22 18.82
C VAL A 60 11.21 -28.61 20.19
N VAL A 61 9.99 -28.69 20.73
CA VAL A 61 9.70 -28.74 22.18
C VAL A 61 8.39 -29.52 22.33
N GLU A 62 8.38 -30.45 23.29
CA GLU A 62 7.34 -31.43 23.58
C GLU A 62 5.93 -30.84 23.81
N ASP A 63 4.94 -31.60 23.34
CA ASP A 63 3.49 -31.42 23.53
C ASP A 63 3.06 -31.79 24.99
N PRO A 64 1.92 -31.28 25.52
CA PRO A 64 0.61 -31.66 25.00
C PRO A 64 -0.44 -30.54 24.86
N VAL A 65 -1.05 -30.49 23.66
CA VAL A 65 -2.48 -30.37 23.36
C VAL A 65 -3.32 -29.45 24.27
N THR A 66 -3.72 -28.28 23.76
CA THR A 66 -5.13 -27.85 23.75
C THR A 66 -5.39 -26.87 22.59
N SER A 67 -6.34 -27.22 21.73
CA SER A 67 -6.85 -26.43 20.62
C SER A 67 -7.56 -25.16 21.08
N GLY A 68 -7.37 -24.03 20.36
CA GLY A 68 -8.31 -22.90 20.39
C GLY A 68 -7.64 -21.52 20.30
N ASP A 69 -7.84 -20.85 19.16
CA ASP A 69 -7.53 -19.45 18.85
C ASP A 69 -6.05 -19.02 18.89
N SER A 70 -5.42 -19.05 17.71
CA SER A 70 -4.19 -18.29 17.46
C SER A 70 -4.51 -16.79 17.47
N VAL A 71 -4.58 -16.19 18.65
CA VAL A 71 -4.59 -14.73 18.81
C VAL A 71 -3.31 -14.20 18.16
N PHE A 72 -3.47 -13.33 17.16
CA PHE A 72 -2.35 -12.65 16.52
C PHE A 72 -1.66 -11.75 17.55
N HIS A 73 -0.57 -12.23 18.12
CA HIS A 73 0.27 -11.45 19.02
C HIS A 73 1.27 -10.63 18.21
N VAL A 74 1.10 -9.31 18.19
CA VAL A 74 2.17 -8.39 17.79
C VAL A 74 3.23 -8.44 18.90
N PRO A 75 4.48 -8.85 18.63
CA PRO A 75 5.53 -8.90 19.64
C PRO A 75 5.74 -7.51 20.24
N SER A 76 5.69 -7.39 21.57
CA SER A 76 5.91 -6.12 22.27
C SER A 76 7.30 -5.54 22.03
N SER A 77 8.25 -6.38 21.59
CA SER A 77 9.63 -6.00 21.27
C SER A 77 9.83 -5.53 19.83
N GLY A 78 8.80 -5.45 18.99
CA GLY A 78 8.93 -4.95 17.61
C GLY A 78 9.96 -5.73 16.80
N GLY A 79 9.76 -7.04 16.66
CA GLY A 79 10.67 -7.89 15.88
C GLY A 79 10.73 -7.45 14.42
N LYS A 80 11.91 -7.04 13.96
CA LYS A 80 12.17 -6.76 12.55
C LYS A 80 12.31 -8.09 11.82
N LEU A 81 11.29 -8.51 11.06
CA LEU A 81 11.44 -9.64 10.15
C LEU A 81 12.51 -9.24 9.11
N ASP A 82 13.47 -10.13 8.82
CA ASP A 82 14.53 -9.91 7.81
C ASP A 82 13.97 -9.74 6.38
N ARG A 83 12.66 -9.95 6.19
CA ARG A 83 11.94 -9.56 4.97
C ARG A 83 11.45 -8.12 5.07
N ASP A 84 12.01 -7.26 4.22
CA ASP A 84 11.41 -5.97 3.91
C ASP A 84 10.04 -6.18 3.25
N ILE A 85 8.98 -5.83 3.98
CA ILE A 85 7.57 -5.95 3.58
C ILE A 85 7.32 -5.20 2.25
N TRP A 86 8.03 -4.09 2.03
CA TRP A 86 7.91 -3.23 0.86
C TRP A 86 8.60 -3.78 -0.39
N SER A 87 9.49 -4.77 -0.22
CA SER A 87 10.11 -5.52 -1.33
C SER A 87 9.30 -6.75 -1.77
N SER A 88 8.13 -7.00 -1.19
CA SER A 88 7.33 -8.18 -1.51
C SER A 88 6.83 -8.16 -2.96
N ARG A 89 6.59 -9.35 -3.55
CA ARG A 89 6.04 -9.48 -4.92
C ARG A 89 4.72 -8.72 -5.12
N ASN A 90 3.96 -8.49 -4.04
CA ASN A 90 2.69 -7.79 -4.07
C ASN A 90 2.84 -6.26 -3.95
N ALA A 91 4.00 -5.77 -3.48
CA ALA A 91 4.26 -4.33 -3.37
C ALA A 91 4.11 -3.60 -4.72
N LYS A 92 4.41 -4.29 -5.83
CA LYS A 92 4.25 -3.76 -7.20
C LYS A 92 2.83 -3.31 -7.56
N PHE A 93 1.82 -3.75 -6.82
CA PHE A 93 0.43 -3.37 -7.06
C PHE A 93 0.01 -2.11 -6.30
N PHE A 94 0.84 -1.60 -5.39
CA PHE A 94 0.64 -0.34 -4.71
C PHE A 94 1.37 0.77 -5.48
N TYR A 95 0.62 1.66 -6.11
CA TYR A 95 1.16 2.80 -6.85
C TYR A 95 0.36 4.07 -6.51
N GLY A 96 1.02 5.23 -6.64
CA GLY A 96 0.38 6.51 -6.43
C GLY A 96 -0.61 6.85 -7.55
N CYS A 97 -1.78 7.37 -7.18
CA CYS A 97 -2.83 7.78 -8.12
C CYS A 97 -2.80 9.28 -8.47
N SER A 98 -1.73 10.02 -8.13
CA SER A 98 -1.63 11.47 -8.36
C SER A 98 -1.09 11.79 -9.76
N ASN A 99 -1.99 11.88 -10.73
CA ASN A 99 -1.65 12.44 -12.05
C ASN A 99 -1.71 13.97 -11.99
N VAL A 100 -0.54 14.61 -11.99
CA VAL A 100 -0.42 16.07 -12.00
C VAL A 100 -0.90 16.63 -13.35
N SER A 101 -1.84 17.57 -13.33
CA SER A 101 -2.24 18.30 -14.53
C SER A 101 -1.19 19.36 -14.88
N ALA A 102 -0.99 19.64 -16.18
CA ALA A 102 -0.09 20.71 -16.65
C ALA A 102 -0.42 22.10 -16.08
N LYS A 103 -1.63 22.29 -15.53
CA LYS A 103 -2.05 23.51 -14.84
C LYS A 103 -1.39 23.70 -13.46
N PHE A 104 -0.78 22.66 -12.89
CA PHE A 104 -0.10 22.74 -11.60
C PHE A 104 1.38 22.99 -11.79
N ALA A 105 1.87 24.09 -11.21
CA ALA A 105 3.29 24.37 -11.15
C ALA A 105 4.04 23.29 -10.36
N LYS A 106 5.23 22.91 -10.84
CA LYS A 106 6.08 21.90 -10.20
C LYS A 106 6.43 22.29 -8.75
N ALA A 107 6.58 21.30 -7.89
CA ALA A 107 6.91 21.50 -6.48
C ALA A 107 8.16 22.38 -6.28
N GLU A 108 9.18 22.21 -7.12
CA GLU A 108 10.44 22.96 -7.04
C GLU A 108 10.26 24.44 -7.37
N ALA A 109 9.35 24.76 -8.28
CA ALA A 109 9.10 26.14 -8.71
C ALA A 109 8.31 26.94 -7.67
N VAL A 110 7.46 26.27 -6.88
CA VAL A 110 6.59 26.95 -5.91
C VAL A 110 7.14 26.93 -4.48
N SER A 111 7.90 25.90 -4.11
CA SER A 111 8.37 25.70 -2.73
C SER A 111 9.35 26.79 -2.30
N ARG A 112 9.09 27.41 -1.15
CA ARG A 112 10.00 28.41 -0.59
C ARG A 112 11.07 27.77 0.31
N PRO A 113 12.37 28.10 0.14
CA PRO A 113 13.48 27.40 0.80
C PRO A 113 13.56 27.60 2.32
N THR A 114 12.89 28.63 2.85
CA THR A 114 12.89 28.95 4.29
C THR A 114 11.62 28.50 5.01
N ARG A 115 10.64 27.94 4.29
CA ARG A 115 9.36 27.50 4.87
C ARG A 115 9.37 25.99 5.06
N TYR A 116 9.30 25.55 6.31
CA TYR A 116 9.23 24.15 6.67
C TYR A 116 7.95 23.87 7.47
N LEU A 117 7.27 22.79 7.10
CA LEU A 117 6.08 22.29 7.77
C LEU A 117 6.41 20.92 8.35
N ALA A 118 6.51 20.81 9.67
CA ALA A 118 6.52 19.54 10.38
C ALA A 118 5.10 19.25 10.87
N ILE A 119 4.71 17.97 10.89
CA ILE A 119 3.37 17.59 11.30
C ILE A 119 3.47 16.43 12.26
N ALA A 120 2.70 16.50 13.33
CA ALA A 120 2.47 15.42 14.26
C ALA A 120 1.01 14.96 14.09
N THR A 121 0.81 13.75 13.59
CA THR A 121 -0.52 13.18 13.43
C THR A 121 -0.90 12.42 14.69
N SER A 122 -2.05 12.79 15.27
CA SER A 122 -2.58 12.15 16.47
C SER A 122 -3.84 11.37 16.14
N GLY A 123 -4.36 10.61 17.11
CA GLY A 123 -5.60 9.85 16.90
C GLY A 123 -5.42 8.39 16.52
N GLY A 124 -6.56 7.75 16.25
CA GLY A 124 -6.61 6.41 15.66
C GLY A 124 -6.14 6.39 14.20
N LEU A 125 -6.05 5.21 13.59
CA LEU A 125 -5.41 4.96 12.29
C LEU A 125 -6.09 5.76 11.18
N ASN A 126 -7.42 5.81 11.22
CA ASN A 126 -8.21 6.60 10.28
C ASN A 126 -7.93 8.11 10.40
N GLN A 127 -7.71 8.61 11.62
CA GLN A 127 -7.39 10.02 11.87
C GLN A 127 -5.97 10.34 11.42
N GLN A 128 -5.01 9.45 11.71
CA GLN A 128 -3.64 9.60 11.23
C GLN A 128 -3.57 9.58 9.70
N ARG A 129 -4.31 8.69 9.04
CA ARG A 129 -4.42 8.66 7.56
C ARG A 129 -4.88 10.01 7.02
N THR A 130 -5.95 10.57 7.60
CA THR A 130 -6.43 11.90 7.21
C THR A 130 -5.39 12.98 7.50
N GLY A 131 -4.74 12.96 8.67
CA GLY A 131 -3.72 13.94 9.04
C GLY A 131 -2.50 13.92 8.11
N ILE A 132 -2.06 12.74 7.65
CA ILE A 132 -0.97 12.61 6.67
C ILE A 132 -1.38 13.22 5.33
N THR A 133 -2.62 12.98 4.87
CA THR A 133 -3.11 13.60 3.63
C THR A 133 -3.25 15.11 3.75
N ASP A 134 -3.83 15.60 4.86
CA ASP A 134 -3.97 17.03 5.14
C ASP A 134 -2.60 17.71 5.21
N ALA A 135 -1.58 17.01 5.71
CA ALA A 135 -0.20 17.51 5.76
C ALA A 135 0.38 17.83 4.39
N VAL A 136 0.21 16.90 3.43
CA VAL A 136 0.68 17.05 2.06
C VAL A 136 -0.03 18.22 1.39
N VAL A 137 -1.36 18.31 1.55
CA VAL A 137 -2.18 19.39 0.99
C VAL A 137 -1.82 20.75 1.61
N ALA A 138 -1.64 20.82 2.92
CA ALA A 138 -1.26 22.03 3.63
C ALA A 138 0.13 22.54 3.19
N ALA A 139 1.11 21.64 3.06
CA ALA A 139 2.44 21.99 2.56
C ALA A 139 2.36 22.62 1.16
N ARG A 140 1.53 22.06 0.28
CA ARG A 140 1.28 22.60 -1.05
C ARG A 140 0.64 23.99 -1.02
N ILE A 141 -0.45 24.17 -0.28
CA ILE A 141 -1.16 25.46 -0.16
C ILE A 141 -0.22 26.56 0.37
N LEU A 142 0.64 26.21 1.32
CA LEU A 142 1.52 27.15 2.00
C LEU A 142 2.87 27.36 1.28
N ASN A 143 3.09 26.63 0.18
CA ASN A 143 4.35 26.58 -0.56
C ASN A 143 5.55 26.29 0.38
N ALA A 144 5.35 25.32 1.27
CA ALA A 144 6.31 24.92 2.29
C ALA A 144 6.90 23.54 1.97
N THR A 145 8.14 23.33 2.40
CA THR A 145 8.75 22.00 2.40
C THR A 145 8.17 21.18 3.55
N LEU A 146 7.55 20.04 3.25
CA LEU A 146 7.05 19.12 4.25
C LEU A 146 8.21 18.33 4.87
N VAL A 147 8.23 18.22 6.18
CA VAL A 147 9.09 17.28 6.91
C VAL A 147 8.28 15.99 7.10
N VAL A 148 8.91 14.83 6.93
CA VAL A 148 8.26 13.53 7.15
C VAL A 148 7.46 13.55 8.47
N PRO A 149 6.16 13.17 8.44
CA PRO A 149 5.29 13.27 9.62
C PRO A 149 5.82 12.47 10.81
N LYS A 150 5.49 12.95 12.01
CA LYS A 150 5.64 12.20 13.25
C LYS A 150 4.30 11.61 13.65
N LEU A 151 4.31 10.38 14.14
CA LEU A 151 3.12 9.72 14.67
C LEU A 151 3.06 9.92 16.17
N ASP A 152 1.87 10.19 16.69
CA ASP A 152 1.63 10.21 18.14
C ASP A 152 1.60 8.79 18.69
N GLN A 153 2.56 8.52 19.58
CA GLN A 153 2.80 7.22 20.20
C GLN A 153 2.14 7.06 21.57
N LYS A 154 1.56 8.12 22.13
CA LYS A 154 1.12 8.13 23.54
C LYS A 154 -0.39 8.17 23.71
N SER A 155 -1.11 8.81 22.79
CA SER A 155 -2.52 9.14 23.05
C SER A 155 -3.51 8.03 22.69
N PHE A 156 -3.21 7.18 21.71
CA PHE A 156 -4.17 6.17 21.20
C PHE A 156 -3.57 4.76 21.06
N TRP A 157 -2.28 4.67 20.78
CA TRP A 157 -1.58 3.41 20.53
C TRP A 157 -0.57 3.19 21.64
N LYS A 158 -0.36 1.93 22.06
CA LYS A 158 0.78 1.53 22.90
C LYS A 158 1.96 1.12 22.00
N ASP A 159 2.16 1.85 20.92
CA ASP A 159 3.16 1.57 19.90
C ASP A 159 4.13 2.75 19.82
N ALA A 160 5.41 2.47 20.06
CA ALA A 160 6.50 3.44 20.00
C ALA A 160 7.16 3.54 18.62
N SER A 161 6.57 2.88 17.62
CA SER A 161 7.09 2.90 16.26
C SER A 161 7.04 4.31 15.67
N ASN A 162 8.05 4.66 14.90
CA ASN A 162 8.12 5.92 14.16
C ASN A 162 7.60 5.76 12.72
N PHE A 163 7.48 6.87 11.99
CA PHE A 163 6.94 6.85 10.63
C PHE A 163 7.72 5.94 9.68
N SER A 164 9.06 5.90 9.78
CA SER A 164 9.91 5.04 8.93
C SER A 164 9.85 3.55 9.26
N GLU A 165 9.39 3.20 10.45
CA GLU A 165 9.18 1.80 10.84
C GLU A 165 7.84 1.26 10.32
N ILE A 166 6.88 2.17 10.07
CA ILE A 166 5.54 1.81 9.59
C ILE A 166 5.37 2.04 8.09
N PHE A 167 6.03 3.05 7.50
CA PHE A 167 5.86 3.44 6.10
C PHE A 167 7.19 3.46 5.35
N ASP A 168 7.15 3.08 4.07
CA ASP A 168 8.27 3.32 3.15
C ASP A 168 8.41 4.83 2.88
N VAL A 169 9.39 5.44 3.55
CA VAL A 169 9.65 6.88 3.46
C VAL A 169 10.16 7.29 2.08
N ASP A 170 10.98 6.46 1.44
CA ASP A 170 11.56 6.80 0.15
C ASP A 170 10.50 6.70 -0.95
N TRP A 171 9.60 5.72 -0.86
CA TRP A 171 8.42 5.65 -1.71
C TRP A 171 7.47 6.83 -1.47
N PHE A 172 7.23 7.23 -0.22
CA PHE A 172 6.42 8.40 0.11
C PHE A 172 6.98 9.70 -0.49
N ILE A 173 8.29 9.93 -0.38
CA ILE A 173 8.97 11.10 -0.93
C ILE A 173 8.92 11.09 -2.47
N SER A 174 9.28 9.97 -3.08
CA SER A 174 9.37 9.87 -4.54
C SER A 174 8.00 9.98 -5.22
N SER A 175 6.97 9.36 -4.64
CA SER A 175 5.59 9.40 -5.16
C SER A 175 4.98 10.79 -5.15
N LEU A 176 5.36 11.64 -4.18
CA LEU A 176 4.83 13.00 -4.03
C LEU A 176 5.77 14.10 -4.54
N SER A 177 6.94 13.72 -5.08
CA SER A 177 8.01 14.64 -5.49
C SER A 177 7.54 15.71 -6.49
N LYS A 178 6.58 15.38 -7.35
CA LYS A 178 6.01 16.30 -8.35
C LYS A 178 5.05 17.33 -7.72
N ASP A 179 4.47 17.01 -6.57
CA ASP A 179 3.42 17.79 -5.91
C ASP A 179 4.00 18.71 -4.82
N VAL A 180 4.82 18.14 -3.93
CA VAL A 180 5.36 18.84 -2.75
C VAL A 180 6.80 18.41 -2.50
N LYS A 181 7.63 19.36 -2.03
CA LYS A 181 8.98 19.04 -1.58
C LYS A 181 8.93 18.42 -0.19
N ILE A 182 9.50 17.23 -0.04
CA ILE A 182 9.53 16.49 1.24
C ILE A 182 10.98 16.23 1.67
N ILE A 183 11.28 16.43 2.94
CA ILE A 183 12.57 16.09 3.55
C ILE A 183 12.38 15.19 4.77
N LYS A 184 13.33 14.27 5.00
CA LYS A 184 13.27 13.33 6.14
C LYS A 184 13.36 14.06 7.49
N GLN A 185 14.22 15.07 7.57
CA GLN A 185 14.47 15.83 8.80
C GLN A 185 14.76 17.28 8.47
N LEU A 186 14.56 18.15 9.46
CA LEU A 186 14.86 19.58 9.33
C LEU A 186 16.38 19.81 9.19
N PRO A 187 16.81 20.72 8.30
CA PRO A 187 18.22 21.00 8.09
C PRO A 187 18.81 21.74 9.30
N LYS A 188 19.86 21.25 9.94
CA LYS A 188 20.47 21.91 11.11
C LYS A 188 20.95 23.33 10.76
N ARG A 189 20.70 24.32 11.63
CA ARG A 189 21.23 25.69 11.48
C ARG A 189 22.26 25.98 12.55
N GLY A 190 23.53 26.15 12.16
CA GLY A 190 24.63 26.39 13.11
C GLY A 190 24.83 25.25 14.11
N GLY A 191 24.63 24.00 13.69
CA GLY A 191 24.76 22.81 14.55
C GLY A 191 23.62 22.57 15.55
N LYS A 192 22.68 23.52 15.70
CA LYS A 192 21.55 23.42 16.63
C LYS A 192 20.30 22.84 15.97
N SER A 193 19.59 22.01 16.73
CA SER A 193 18.25 21.53 16.38
C SER A 193 17.23 22.66 16.47
N TRP A 194 16.22 22.63 15.58
CA TRP A 194 15.12 23.58 15.64
C TRP A 194 14.17 23.25 16.78
N THR A 195 13.69 24.27 17.49
CA THR A 195 12.50 24.18 18.33
C THR A 195 11.30 24.63 17.50
N PRO A 196 10.52 23.71 16.92
CA PRO A 196 9.39 24.10 16.09
C PRO A 196 8.33 24.79 16.93
N TYR A 197 7.68 25.81 16.37
CA TYR A 197 6.48 26.38 16.99
C TYR A 197 5.30 25.45 16.74
N THR A 198 4.57 25.13 17.80
CA THR A 198 3.46 24.19 17.75
C THR A 198 2.13 24.93 17.71
N MET A 199 1.25 24.53 16.80
CA MET A 199 -0.15 24.93 16.85
C MET A 199 -1.08 23.79 16.40
N ARG A 200 -2.30 23.78 16.92
CA ARG A 200 -3.35 22.90 16.41
C ARG A 200 -4.02 23.54 15.21
N VAL A 201 -4.19 22.76 14.14
CA VAL A 201 -5.02 23.18 13.01
C VAL A 201 -6.43 22.67 13.24
N PRO A 202 -7.47 23.50 13.06
CA PRO A 202 -8.84 23.02 13.11
C PRO A 202 -9.05 21.86 12.13
N ARG A 203 -9.82 20.85 12.56
CA ARG A 203 -10.21 19.77 11.64
C ARG A 203 -10.99 20.35 10.47
N LYS A 204 -10.79 19.77 9.28
CA LYS A 204 -11.42 20.21 8.03
C LYS A 204 -11.12 21.68 7.67
N CYS A 205 -9.88 22.11 7.89
CA CYS A 205 -9.41 23.45 7.50
C CYS A 205 -9.42 23.60 5.97
N SER A 206 -10.10 24.61 5.46
CA SER A 206 -10.09 24.98 4.03
C SER A 206 -8.78 25.68 3.64
N GLU A 207 -8.55 25.89 2.34
CA GLU A 207 -7.41 26.66 1.84
C GLU A 207 -7.31 28.06 2.49
N ARG A 208 -8.42 28.80 2.54
CA ARG A 208 -8.48 30.11 3.21
C ARG A 208 -8.14 30.01 4.69
N CYS A 209 -8.55 28.93 5.36
CA CYS A 209 -8.20 28.71 6.76
C CYS A 209 -6.67 28.55 6.93
N TYR A 210 -5.99 27.82 6.05
CA TYR A 210 -4.51 27.72 6.07
C TYR A 210 -3.85 29.06 5.79
N GLN A 211 -4.30 29.79 4.77
CA GLN A 211 -3.74 31.09 4.40
C GLN A 211 -3.93 32.14 5.50
N ASN A 212 -5.06 32.13 6.21
CA ASN A 212 -5.35 33.14 7.22
C ASN A 212 -4.83 32.79 8.61
N ARG A 213 -4.74 31.50 8.97
CA ARG A 213 -4.32 31.07 10.32
C ARG A 213 -2.90 30.53 10.40
N VAL A 214 -2.48 29.74 9.42
CA VAL A 214 -1.20 29.02 9.47
C VAL A 214 -0.10 29.83 8.80
N LEU A 215 -0.37 30.40 7.61
CA LEU A 215 0.64 31.16 6.89
C LEU A 215 1.22 32.34 7.69
N PRO A 216 0.44 33.18 8.39
CA PRO A 216 1.00 34.31 9.13
C PRO A 216 1.92 33.85 10.25
N VAL A 217 1.58 32.73 10.90
CA VAL A 217 2.42 32.09 11.91
C VAL A 217 3.73 31.65 11.27
N ILE A 218 3.69 31.02 10.09
CA ILE A 218 4.89 30.61 9.34
C ILE A 218 5.81 31.79 9.02
N LEU A 219 5.25 32.91 8.58
CA LEU A 219 5.99 34.08 8.11
C LEU A 219 6.56 34.93 9.23
N LYS A 220 5.82 35.11 10.33
CA LYS A 220 6.20 36.04 11.41
C LYS A 220 7.53 35.69 12.06
N ARG A 221 7.94 34.43 12.01
CA ARG A 221 9.27 33.99 12.43
C ARG A 221 9.98 33.46 11.21
N HIS A 222 10.58 34.38 10.45
CA HIS A 222 11.32 34.25 9.17
C HIS A 222 12.10 32.95 8.92
N VAL A 223 12.35 32.15 9.94
CA VAL A 223 13.14 30.93 9.90
C VAL A 223 12.65 29.95 10.98
N SER A 224 11.50 29.29 10.85
CA SER A 224 11.09 28.27 11.85
C SER A 224 10.39 27.09 11.19
N SER A 225 10.70 25.88 11.65
CA SER A 225 9.83 24.72 11.46
C SER A 225 8.58 24.88 12.33
N TYR A 226 7.43 24.46 11.85
CA TYR A 226 6.18 24.46 12.61
C TYR A 226 5.69 23.05 12.76
N SER A 227 5.24 22.66 13.95
CA SER A 227 4.58 21.37 14.16
C SER A 227 3.07 21.59 14.18
N LEU A 228 2.38 21.19 13.12
CA LEU A 228 0.92 21.15 13.14
C LEU A 228 0.45 19.84 13.75
N TYR A 229 -0.54 19.94 14.62
CA TYR A 229 -1.21 18.77 15.19
C TYR A 229 -2.60 18.64 14.57
N PHE A 230 -2.86 17.48 13.98
CA PHE A 230 -4.15 17.05 13.42
C PHE A 230 -4.79 15.96 14.28
#